data_AF-A0A0R3KUW4-F1
#
_entry.id   AF-A0A0R3KUW4-F1
#
_cell.length_a   1.000
_cell.length_b   1.000
_cell.length_c   1.000
_cell.angle_alpha   90.00
_cell.angle_beta   90.00
_cell.angle_gamma   90.00
#
_symmetry.space_group_name_H-M   'P 1'
#
loop_
_entity.id
_entity.type
_entity.pdbx_description
1 polymer ?
#
loop_
_entity_poly.entity_id
_entity_poly.type
_entity_poly.pdbx_seq_one_letter_code
_entity_poly.pdbx_strand_id
1 'polypeptide(L)'
;MDFEQRDMTSFKLARMMWETKDGGDDTWLIQNGPLVVGSIRRAPGEGTYRVEIMWGGPTGDIIFEAPTMTTALAFVAGVEKAFEAMQGTRISP
;
A
#
# COMPACT_ATOMS: atom_id res chain seq x y z
N MET A 1 7.23 -43.30 0.36
CA MET A 1 6.32 -42.17 0.70
C MET A 1 7.24 -41.02 1.02
N ASP A 2 7.60 -40.27 0.00
CA ASP A 2 8.55 -39.17 0.10
C ASP A 2 7.78 -37.88 0.33
N PHE A 3 7.99 -37.29 1.51
CA PHE A 3 7.62 -35.91 1.77
C PHE A 3 8.54 -35.04 0.92
N GLU A 4 8.01 -34.46 -0.16
CA GLU A 4 8.72 -33.42 -0.91
C GLU A 4 8.99 -32.24 0.01
N GLN A 5 10.24 -32.21 0.46
CA GLN A 5 10.92 -31.09 1.08
C GLN A 5 11.02 -29.98 0.02
N ARG A 6 9.99 -29.13 -0.04
CA ARG A 6 10.02 -27.93 -0.90
C ARG A 6 10.96 -26.91 -0.27
N ASP A 7 12.16 -26.92 -0.84
CA ASP A 7 13.22 -25.93 -0.79
C ASP A 7 12.77 -24.53 -0.31
N MET A 8 13.13 -24.20 0.92
CA MET A 8 12.87 -22.90 1.57
C MET A 8 14.00 -21.89 1.30
N THR A 9 14.85 -22.13 0.29
CA THR A 9 16.11 -21.40 0.11
C THR A 9 16.11 -20.50 -1.12
N SER A 10 14.94 -19.97 -1.53
CA SER A 10 14.83 -19.03 -2.66
C SER A 10 13.63 -18.07 -2.64
N PHE A 11 13.06 -17.74 -1.47
CA PHE A 11 12.26 -16.51 -1.37
C PHE A 11 13.21 -15.32 -1.31
N LYS A 12 13.77 -15.01 -2.49
CA LYS A 12 14.35 -13.72 -2.88
C LYS A 12 13.80 -12.62 -1.99
N LEU A 13 14.70 -11.89 -1.32
CA LEU A 13 14.51 -10.54 -0.79
C LEU A 13 13.23 -9.92 -1.36
N ALA A 14 12.13 -10.05 -0.62
CA ALA A 14 10.83 -9.56 -1.06
C ALA A 14 10.92 -8.03 -1.00
N ARG A 15 11.33 -7.43 -2.12
CA ARG A 15 11.06 -6.04 -2.42
C ARG A 15 9.54 -5.94 -2.56
N MET A 16 8.88 -5.76 -1.43
CA MET A 16 7.44 -5.82 -1.26
C MET A 16 6.90 -4.42 -1.58
N MET A 17 6.44 -4.27 -2.81
CA MET A 17 5.87 -3.02 -3.32
C MET A 17 4.40 -2.94 -2.90
N TRP A 18 3.92 -1.75 -2.54
CA TRP A 18 2.51 -1.55 -2.18
C TRP A 18 1.64 -1.89 -3.39
N GLU A 19 0.74 -2.86 -3.22
CA GLU A 19 -0.17 -3.30 -4.29
C GLU A 19 -1.56 -2.72 -4.07
N THR A 20 -2.22 -2.32 -5.16
CA THR A 20 -3.65 -2.05 -5.16
C THR A 20 -4.40 -3.21 -5.80
N LYS A 21 -5.34 -3.80 -5.06
CA LYS A 21 -6.21 -4.89 -5.56
C LYS A 21 -7.65 -4.45 -5.60
N ASP A 22 -8.35 -4.83 -6.67
CA ASP A 22 -9.79 -4.63 -6.76
C ASP A 22 -10.48 -5.37 -5.60
N GLY A 23 -11.17 -4.61 -4.75
CA GLY A 23 -11.93 -5.08 -3.62
C GLY A 23 -13.42 -5.25 -3.91
N GLY A 24 -13.88 -4.89 -5.11
CA GLY A 24 -15.31 -4.73 -5.44
C GLY A 24 -15.86 -3.38 -4.97
N ASP A 25 -17.15 -3.12 -5.19
CA ASP A 25 -17.90 -1.93 -4.73
C ASP A 25 -17.11 -0.62 -4.79
N ASP A 26 -16.51 -0.32 -5.96
CA ASP A 26 -15.72 0.88 -6.19
C ASP A 26 -14.58 1.11 -5.18
N THR A 27 -14.03 0.02 -4.63
CA THR A 27 -12.99 0.02 -3.60
C THR A 27 -11.76 -0.77 -4.05
N TRP A 28 -10.57 -0.21 -3.84
CA TRP A 28 -9.29 -0.87 -4.05
C TRP A 28 -8.54 -0.93 -2.73
N LEU A 29 -8.04 -2.11 -2.34
CA LEU A 29 -7.26 -2.28 -1.11
C LEU A 29 -5.79 -1.96 -1.38
N ILE A 30 -5.18 -1.18 -0.49
CA ILE A 30 -3.73 -0.92 -0.48
C ILE A 30 -3.10 -1.94 0.45
N GLN A 31 -2.18 -2.75 -0.07
CA GLN A 31 -1.53 -3.83 0.68
C GLN A 31 -0.02 -3.61 0.77
N ASN A 32 0.54 -3.85 1.95
CA ASN A 32 1.97 -4.04 2.16
C ASN A 32 2.21 -5.50 2.56
N GLY A 33 2.50 -6.34 1.57
CA GLY A 33 2.56 -7.79 1.76
C GLY A 33 1.19 -8.37 2.14
N PRO A 34 1.09 -9.17 3.22
CA PRO A 34 -0.20 -9.71 3.67
C PRO A 34 -1.08 -8.69 4.42
N LEU A 35 -0.55 -7.51 4.72
CA LEU A 35 -1.23 -6.50 5.53
C LEU A 35 -1.99 -5.53 4.63
N VAL A 36 -3.29 -5.35 4.88
CA VAL A 36 -4.04 -4.21 4.34
C VAL A 36 -3.67 -2.97 5.14
N VAL A 37 -3.15 -1.97 4.46
CA VAL A 37 -2.67 -0.71 5.06
C VAL A 37 -3.52 0.49 4.64
N GLY A 38 -4.53 0.28 3.80
CA GLY A 38 -5.38 1.36 3.34
C GLY A 38 -6.35 0.95 2.26
N SER A 39 -7.05 1.93 1.71
CA SER A 39 -7.95 1.76 0.57
C SER A 39 -8.01 3.01 -0.31
N ILE A 40 -8.42 2.80 -1.56
CA ILE A 40 -8.89 3.84 -2.47
C ILE A 40 -10.37 3.55 -2.70
N ARG A 41 -11.26 4.52 -2.52
CA ARG A 41 -12.70 4.36 -2.72
C ARG A 41 -13.23 5.43 -3.63
N ARG A 42 -14.10 5.11 -4.58
CA ARG A 42 -14.81 6.13 -5.36
C ARG A 42 -15.86 6.79 -4.49
N ALA A 43 -15.84 8.11 -4.39
CA ALA A 43 -16.85 8.85 -3.66
C ALA A 43 -18.19 8.78 -4.42
N PRO A 44 -19.30 8.39 -3.76
CA PRO A 44 -20.61 8.38 -4.39
C PRO A 44 -21.02 9.80 -4.82
N GLY A 45 -21.41 9.96 -6.08
CA GLY A 45 -21.99 11.21 -6.60
C GLY A 45 -21.00 12.28 -7.05
N GLU A 46 -19.71 12.21 -6.69
CA GLU A 46 -18.73 13.26 -7.03
C GLU A 46 -17.69 12.84 -8.08
N GLY A 47 -17.60 11.54 -8.40
CA GLY A 47 -16.64 11.04 -9.40
C GLY A 47 -15.17 11.17 -8.97
N THR A 48 -14.92 11.51 -7.71
CA THR A 48 -13.60 11.58 -7.07
C THR A 48 -13.24 10.24 -6.42
N TYR A 49 -11.97 10.08 -6.09
CA TYR A 49 -11.40 8.91 -5.43
C TYR A 49 -10.75 9.34 -4.13
N ARG A 50 -11.22 8.75 -3.03
CA ARG A 50 -10.69 8.97 -1.70
C ARG A 50 -9.67 7.91 -1.36
N VAL A 51 -8.44 8.32 -1.08
CA VAL A 51 -7.36 7.48 -0.56
C VAL A 51 -7.33 7.62 0.95
N GLU A 52 -7.28 6.48 1.64
CA GLU A 52 -7.09 6.39 3.09
C GLU A 52 -5.97 5.38 3.36
N ILE A 53 -4.89 5.82 4.00
CA ILE A 53 -3.77 4.97 4.41
C ILE A 53 -3.66 5.04 5.92
N MET A 54 -3.75 3.87 6.56
CA MET A 54 -3.66 3.71 8.01
C MET A 54 -2.26 4.08 8.48
N TRP A 55 -2.15 5.11 9.33
CA TRP A 55 -0.87 5.61 9.82
C TRP A 55 -0.95 6.06 11.28
N GLY A 56 -0.05 5.52 12.10
CA GLY A 56 0.02 5.81 13.54
C GLY A 56 0.86 7.03 13.91
N GLY A 57 1.16 7.93 12.96
CA GLY A 57 1.91 9.14 13.24
C GLY A 57 1.10 10.21 14.00
N PRO A 58 1.74 11.32 14.41
CA PRO A 58 1.10 12.37 15.21
C PRO A 58 -0.09 13.05 14.51
N THR A 59 -0.20 12.91 13.19
CA THR A 59 -1.29 13.44 12.37
C THR A 59 -2.42 12.44 12.12
N GLY A 60 -2.28 11.18 12.57
CA GLY A 60 -3.18 10.08 12.24
C GLY A 60 -3.09 9.64 10.78
N ASP A 61 -4.17 8.99 10.32
CA ASP A 61 -4.28 8.42 8.98
C ASP A 61 -4.01 9.45 7.86
N ILE A 62 -3.41 8.99 6.77
CA ILE A 62 -3.14 9.81 5.60
C ILE A 62 -4.36 9.74 4.68
N ILE A 63 -5.00 10.88 4.46
CA ILE A 63 -6.21 11.00 3.64
C ILE A 63 -5.95 11.92 2.45
N PHE A 64 -6.40 11.52 1.25
CA PHE A 64 -6.27 12.33 0.04
C PHE A 64 -7.45 12.14 -0.90
N GLU A 65 -8.02 13.23 -1.39
CA GLU A 65 -9.08 13.22 -2.41
C GLU A 65 -8.47 13.47 -3.80
N ALA A 66 -8.72 12.57 -4.73
CA ALA A 66 -8.13 12.57 -6.06
C ALA A 66 -9.23 12.70 -7.14
N PRO A 67 -9.02 13.52 -8.18
CA PRO A 67 -10.00 13.67 -9.26
C PRO A 67 -10.04 12.45 -10.19
N THR A 68 -9.01 11.59 -10.17
CA THR A 68 -8.91 10.40 -11.01
C THR A 68 -8.21 9.27 -10.27
N MET A 69 -8.46 8.03 -10.70
CA MET A 69 -7.74 6.85 -10.19
C MET A 69 -6.23 6.98 -10.41
N THR A 70 -5.79 7.51 -11.56
CA THR A 70 -4.36 7.73 -11.84
C THR A 70 -3.71 8.65 -10.82
N THR A 71 -4.39 9.73 -10.42
CA THR A 71 -3.90 10.64 -9.38
C THR A 71 -3.87 9.97 -8.01
N ALA A 72 -4.87 9.15 -7.68
CA ALA A 72 -4.91 8.37 -6.43
C ALA A 72 -3.72 7.39 -6.34
N LEU A 73 -3.46 6.64 -7.41
CA LEU A 73 -2.32 5.70 -7.47
C LEU A 73 -0.97 6.41 -7.40
N ALA A 74 -0.82 7.57 -8.07
CA ALA A 74 0.40 8.36 -8.00
C ALA A 74 0.67 8.87 -6.58
N PHE A 75 -0.38 9.26 -5.84
CA PHE A 75 -0.28 9.64 -4.44
C PHE A 75 0.19 8.46 -3.58
N VAL A 76 -0.44 7.28 -3.71
CA VAL A 76 -0.04 6.07 -2.96
C VAL A 76 1.43 5.71 -3.20
N ALA A 77 1.88 5.73 -4.46
CA ALA A 77 3.29 5.47 -4.80
C ALA A 77 4.25 6.54 -4.23
N GLY A 78 3.79 7.79 -4.11
CA GLY A 78 4.55 8.85 -3.45
C GLY A 78 4.68 8.61 -1.94
N VAL A 79 3.60 8.18 -1.29
CA VAL A 79 3.61 7.81 0.13
C VAL A 79 4.57 6.63 0.35
N GLU A 80 4.46 5.55 -0.42
CA GLU A 80 5.35 4.39 -0.33
C GLU A 80 6.84 4.81 -0.37
N LYS A 81 7.23 5.63 -1.37
CA LYS A 81 8.59 6.14 -1.50
C LYS A 81 9.05 6.96 -0.29
N ALA A 82 8.16 7.77 0.29
CA ALA A 82 8.48 8.54 1.49
C ALA A 82 8.74 7.62 2.69
N PHE A 83 7.94 6.55 2.84
CA PHE A 83 8.15 5.53 3.87
C PHE A 83 9.44 4.74 3.67
N GLU A 84 9.79 4.37 2.43
CA GLU A 84 11.07 3.75 2.11
C GLU A 84 12.25 4.65 2.48
N ALA A 85 12.18 5.95 2.16
CA ALA A 85 13.24 6.90 2.50
C ALA A 85 13.43 7.06 4.03
N MET A 86 12.35 7.08 4.80
CA MET A 86 12.41 7.14 6.26
C MET A 86 13.03 5.87 6.85
N GLN A 87 12.72 4.69 6.33
CA GLN A 87 13.28 3.42 6.82
C GLN A 87 14.73 3.20 6.37
N GLY A 88 15.09 3.66 5.17
CA GLY A 88 16.47 3.68 4.67
C GLY A 88 17.38 4.64 5.44
N THR A 89 16.80 5.61 6.14
CA THR A 89 17.51 6.49 7.08
C THR A 89 17.69 5.77 8.42
N ARG A 90 18.34 4.60 8.42
CA ARG A 90 18.87 4.02 9.64
C ARG A 90 20.10 4.83 10.02
N ILE A 91 19.89 5.84 10.86
CA ILE A 91 20.98 6.61 11.46
C ILE A 91 21.76 5.63 12.33
N SER A 92 22.91 5.16 11.84
CA SER A 92 23.87 4.44 12.67
C SER A 92 24.34 5.38 13.78
N PRO A 93 24.36 4.94 15.05
CA PRO A 93 24.97 5.70 16.13
C PRO A 93 26.48 5.89 15.95
#